data_AF-X0PGR8-F1
#
_entry.id   AF-X0PGR8-F1
#
_cell.length_a   1.000
_cell.length_b   1.000
_cell.length_c   1.000
_cell.angle_alpha   90.00
_cell.angle_beta   90.00
_cell.angle_gamma   90.00
#
_symmetry.space_group_name_H-M   'P 1'
#
loop_
_entity.id
_entity.type
_entity.pdbx_description
1 polymer ?
#
loop_
_entity_poly.entity_id
_entity_poly.type
_entity_poly.pdbx_seq_one_letter_code
_entity_poly.pdbx_strand_id
1 'polypeptide(L)'
;MNKHLIITTLLLSVLTASIFFFQSAAPTNAKVTVSTNKTFKKTSFLSNTNKPVYVWNATLTKKRHNLKNYPRTNLYSTKRVTIKTNHYFGSYYYVHSANNKIKGYVWHNHLIQGTCFKGGFYRYPTLNVLLSNRPYRKGTGNSGMWNASGVYSSATRIHGILNKDGLQKFSKVPALKQQKVVLNYLKKSRPYLPKMIEYGNHNGARITMKKVYYEPFKWVRIPMIEILNGNATSGNWEEINTFSAVLDLTTLPNGAKPIATYNVNKTSVIPFGGRQFDFADPTPQFATYANGPIIHIYGNGFGPKHNLSLVDLNRWLRYVPTRNILKLSNTRPTLKNGIWYVAPTYQDNVSYDAHSKKILTQIDSSKSQYYRFADASGFTQYHYENGKWHGQYQVKFNSPDFNKGNQVSMTFANMITKSDGNDTWLSPTNEHVIKTFPGNDSEVLPYLYKSVSYYDTFLNNQN
;
A
#
# COMPACT_ATOMS: atom_id res chain seq x y z
N MET A 1 -15.37 -44.20 -76.87
CA MET A 1 -14.93 -43.62 -75.59
C MET A 1 -16.16 -43.10 -74.83
N ASN A 2 -16.43 -43.76 -73.71
CA ASN A 2 -17.18 -43.40 -72.48
C ASN A 2 -18.21 -42.25 -72.48
N LYS A 3 -19.40 -42.34 -71.88
CA LYS A 3 -20.19 -43.41 -71.22
C LYS A 3 -21.61 -42.82 -71.04
N HIS A 4 -22.61 -43.50 -71.60
CA HIS A 4 -23.98 -43.82 -71.11
C HIS A 4 -24.55 -43.08 -69.87
N LEU A 5 -25.87 -42.84 -69.68
CA LEU A 5 -27.12 -43.06 -70.43
C LEU A 5 -28.25 -42.45 -69.55
N ILE A 6 -29.17 -41.72 -70.18
CA ILE A 6 -30.65 -41.58 -70.02
C ILE A 6 -31.31 -42.50 -68.94
N ILE A 7 -32.39 -42.17 -68.21
CA ILE A 7 -33.82 -42.15 -68.63
C ILE A 7 -34.75 -41.61 -67.51
N THR A 8 -35.76 -40.89 -67.99
CA THR A 8 -37.03 -40.36 -67.46
C THR A 8 -37.93 -41.30 -66.66
N THR A 9 -38.88 -40.78 -65.86
CA THR A 9 -40.34 -40.96 -66.06
C THR A 9 -41.23 -40.30 -65.00
N LEU A 10 -42.45 -40.00 -65.46
CA LEU A 10 -43.50 -39.11 -64.95
C LEU A 10 -44.61 -39.89 -64.22
N LEU A 11 -45.34 -39.13 -63.39
CA LEU A 11 -46.53 -39.42 -62.57
C LEU A 11 -47.55 -40.47 -63.06
N LEU A 12 -48.20 -41.13 -62.08
CA LEU A 12 -49.67 -41.11 -61.97
C LEU A 12 -50.09 -41.30 -60.49
N SER A 13 -50.80 -40.32 -59.93
CA SER A 13 -51.30 -40.30 -58.55
C SER A 13 -52.79 -40.64 -58.51
N VAL A 14 -53.19 -41.65 -57.73
CA VAL A 14 -54.57 -41.90 -57.32
C VAL A 14 -54.66 -41.88 -55.79
N LEU A 15 -55.66 -41.14 -55.32
CA LEU A 15 -55.95 -40.69 -53.97
C LEU A 15 -56.58 -41.82 -53.13
N THR A 16 -56.08 -42.05 -51.90
CA THR A 16 -56.90 -42.63 -50.81
C THR A 16 -56.62 -41.88 -49.51
N ALA A 17 -57.69 -41.34 -48.92
CA ALA A 17 -57.68 -40.59 -47.68
C ALA A 17 -57.62 -41.53 -46.47
N SER A 18 -56.63 -41.33 -45.60
CA SER A 18 -56.64 -41.84 -44.23
C SER A 18 -56.45 -40.67 -43.28
N ILE A 19 -57.53 -40.28 -42.59
CA ILE A 19 -57.48 -39.27 -41.53
C ILE A 19 -56.87 -39.96 -40.30
N PHE A 20 -55.57 -39.79 -40.12
CA PHE A 20 -54.93 -40.05 -38.82
C PHE A 20 -55.14 -38.82 -37.93
N PHE A 21 -55.91 -38.97 -36.86
CA PHE A 21 -55.89 -38.03 -35.75
C PHE A 21 -54.50 -38.08 -35.10
N PHE A 22 -53.64 -37.12 -35.40
CA PHE A 22 -52.49 -36.84 -34.55
C PHE A 22 -53.01 -36.17 -33.28
N GLN A 23 -53.28 -36.98 -32.26
CA GLN A 23 -53.33 -36.48 -30.88
C GLN A 23 -51.92 -35.99 -30.55
N SER A 24 -51.71 -34.68 -30.57
CA SER A 24 -50.48 -34.07 -30.08
C SER A 24 -50.32 -34.45 -28.61
N ALA A 25 -49.36 -35.33 -28.31
CA ALA A 25 -48.98 -35.65 -26.95
C ALA A 25 -48.67 -34.34 -26.22
N ALA A 26 -49.34 -34.11 -25.08
CA ALA A 26 -49.02 -32.99 -24.22
C ALA A 26 -47.52 -33.04 -23.90
N PRO A 27 -46.76 -31.92 -24.00
CA PRO A 27 -45.35 -31.92 -23.69
C PRO A 27 -45.18 -32.40 -22.26
N THR A 28 -44.57 -33.57 -22.09
CA THR A 28 -44.20 -34.09 -20.77
C THR A 28 -43.28 -33.07 -20.12
N ASN A 29 -43.75 -32.42 -19.06
CA ASN A 29 -42.93 -31.49 -18.29
C ASN A 29 -41.68 -32.25 -17.82
N ALA A 30 -40.53 -31.89 -18.39
CA ALA A 30 -39.25 -32.49 -18.07
C ALA A 30 -39.03 -32.55 -16.55
N LYS A 31 -38.66 -33.72 -16.03
CA LYS A 31 -38.44 -33.92 -14.59
C LYS A 31 -37.26 -33.08 -14.11
N VAL A 32 -37.55 -31.92 -13.53
CA VAL A 32 -36.54 -31.06 -12.92
C VAL A 32 -36.16 -31.64 -11.57
N THR A 33 -34.88 -31.97 -11.40
CA THR A 33 -34.35 -32.46 -10.14
C THR A 33 -33.51 -31.38 -9.49
N VAL A 34 -33.84 -31.02 -8.25
CA VAL A 34 -33.07 -30.09 -7.43
C VAL A 34 -32.53 -30.85 -6.22
N SER A 35 -31.24 -31.15 -6.21
CA SER A 35 -30.58 -31.83 -5.09
C SER A 35 -29.69 -30.86 -4.33
N THR A 36 -29.66 -30.96 -3.01
CA THR A 36 -28.78 -30.11 -2.19
C THR A 36 -27.35 -30.65 -2.25
N ASN A 37 -26.41 -29.84 -2.72
CA ASN A 37 -24.99 -30.21 -2.79
C ASN A 37 -24.25 -29.86 -1.50
N LYS A 38 -24.60 -28.71 -0.91
CA LYS A 38 -23.90 -28.16 0.26
C LYS A 38 -24.82 -27.23 1.02
N THR A 39 -24.84 -27.33 2.34
CA THR A 39 -25.49 -26.38 3.26
C THR A 39 -24.44 -25.52 3.96
N PHE A 40 -24.85 -24.33 4.39
CA PHE A 40 -23.99 -23.40 5.12
C PHE A 40 -24.84 -22.37 5.89
N LYS A 41 -24.22 -21.70 6.86
CA LYS A 41 -24.86 -20.58 7.59
C LYS A 41 -25.32 -19.51 6.61
N LYS A 42 -26.40 -18.80 6.92
CA LYS A 42 -26.95 -17.72 6.10
C LYS A 42 -25.82 -16.77 5.65
N THR A 43 -25.52 -16.80 4.36
CA THR A 43 -24.39 -16.11 3.76
C THR A 43 -24.89 -15.11 2.74
N SER A 44 -24.31 -13.90 2.77
CA SER A 44 -24.58 -12.84 1.79
C SER A 44 -23.66 -13.00 0.58
N PHE A 45 -24.23 -12.79 -0.60
CA PHE A 45 -23.58 -12.83 -1.88
C PHE A 45 -23.84 -11.54 -2.67
N LEU A 46 -22.89 -11.20 -3.54
CA LEU A 46 -22.98 -10.12 -4.51
C LEU A 46 -22.70 -10.66 -5.91
N SER A 47 -23.25 -10.01 -6.93
CA SER A 47 -22.83 -10.26 -8.32
C SER A 47 -21.35 -9.97 -8.45
N ASN A 48 -20.62 -10.88 -9.08
CA ASN A 48 -19.21 -10.68 -9.36
C ASN A 48 -18.95 -10.22 -10.80
N THR A 49 -19.97 -9.82 -11.56
CA THR A 49 -19.79 -9.39 -12.96
C THR A 49 -20.74 -8.25 -13.31
N ASN A 50 -20.36 -7.49 -14.34
CA ASN A 50 -21.21 -6.47 -14.96
C ASN A 50 -22.08 -7.02 -16.10
N LYS A 51 -21.80 -8.26 -16.53
CA LYS A 51 -22.61 -8.94 -17.53
C LYS A 51 -24.01 -9.19 -16.95
N PRO A 52 -25.04 -9.29 -17.80
CA PRO A 52 -26.36 -9.73 -17.37
C PRO A 52 -26.26 -11.06 -16.62
N VAL A 53 -26.76 -11.10 -15.37
CA VAL A 53 -26.85 -12.32 -14.55
C VAL A 53 -28.28 -12.46 -14.11
N TYR A 54 -28.91 -13.59 -14.43
CA TYR A 54 -30.32 -13.79 -14.18
C TYR A 54 -30.58 -14.60 -12.92
N VAL A 55 -31.65 -14.22 -12.22
CA VAL A 55 -32.30 -15.01 -11.17
C VAL A 55 -33.40 -15.83 -11.85
N TRP A 56 -33.28 -17.15 -11.81
CA TRP A 56 -34.18 -18.07 -12.50
C TRP A 56 -35.24 -18.68 -11.57
N ASN A 57 -36.33 -19.18 -12.14
CA ASN A 57 -37.20 -20.15 -11.46
C ASN A 57 -36.51 -21.52 -11.35
N ALA A 58 -37.10 -22.45 -10.58
CA ALA A 58 -36.54 -23.78 -10.33
C ALA A 58 -36.31 -24.60 -11.61
N THR A 59 -37.17 -24.42 -12.62
CA THR A 59 -37.11 -25.14 -13.90
C THR A 59 -36.15 -24.52 -14.91
N LEU A 60 -35.50 -23.39 -14.57
CA LEU A 60 -34.59 -22.65 -15.46
C LEU A 60 -35.21 -22.18 -16.79
N THR A 61 -36.54 -22.06 -16.86
CA THR A 61 -37.25 -21.60 -18.07
C THR A 61 -37.60 -20.12 -18.06
N LYS A 62 -37.65 -19.49 -16.87
CA LYS A 62 -38.06 -18.08 -16.71
C LYS A 62 -37.00 -17.26 -15.97
N LYS A 63 -36.48 -16.23 -16.65
CA LYS A 63 -35.67 -15.16 -16.05
C LYS A 63 -36.58 -14.25 -15.23
N ARG A 64 -36.43 -14.23 -13.91
CA ARG A 64 -37.24 -13.41 -13.00
C ARG A 64 -36.67 -12.01 -12.80
N HIS A 65 -35.35 -11.92 -12.64
CA HIS A 65 -34.64 -10.66 -12.43
C HIS A 65 -33.29 -10.68 -13.13
N ASN A 66 -32.79 -9.52 -13.52
CA ASN A 66 -31.41 -9.33 -13.96
C ASN A 66 -30.63 -8.57 -12.87
N LEU A 67 -29.63 -9.21 -12.26
CA LEU A 67 -28.81 -8.65 -11.18
C LEU A 67 -27.98 -7.43 -11.60
N LYS A 68 -27.77 -7.20 -12.90
CA LYS A 68 -27.16 -5.95 -13.39
C LYS A 68 -27.93 -4.70 -12.93
N ASN A 69 -29.25 -4.82 -12.75
CA ASN A 69 -30.12 -3.73 -12.29
C ASN A 69 -30.13 -3.58 -10.76
N TYR A 70 -29.43 -4.46 -10.05
CA TYR A 70 -29.42 -4.52 -8.58
C TYR A 70 -27.99 -4.55 -8.01
N PRO A 71 -27.10 -3.61 -8.39
CA PRO A 71 -25.67 -3.67 -8.07
C PRO A 71 -25.35 -3.54 -6.57
N ARG A 72 -26.31 -3.08 -5.76
CA ARG A 72 -26.17 -2.86 -4.30
C ARG A 72 -27.02 -3.81 -3.46
N THR A 73 -27.62 -4.83 -4.08
CA THR A 73 -28.51 -5.77 -3.38
C THR A 73 -27.72 -6.94 -2.81
N ASN A 74 -27.86 -7.16 -1.51
CA ASN A 74 -27.37 -8.38 -0.86
C ASN A 74 -28.31 -9.55 -1.16
N LEU A 75 -27.75 -10.64 -1.65
CA LEU A 75 -28.44 -11.89 -1.93
C LEU A 75 -28.08 -12.92 -0.85
N TYR A 76 -29.05 -13.38 -0.07
CA TYR A 76 -28.82 -14.35 0.99
C TYR A 76 -29.09 -15.76 0.52
N SER A 77 -28.24 -16.69 0.92
CA SER A 77 -28.42 -18.13 0.68
C SER A 77 -27.95 -18.94 1.89
N THR A 78 -28.54 -20.12 2.07
CA THR A 78 -28.16 -21.12 3.08
C THR A 78 -27.70 -22.44 2.45
N LYS A 79 -27.80 -22.56 1.12
CA LYS A 79 -27.46 -23.80 0.43
C LYS A 79 -27.07 -23.59 -1.04
N ARG A 80 -26.20 -24.47 -1.52
CA ARG A 80 -25.90 -24.69 -2.93
C ARG A 80 -26.59 -25.97 -3.38
N VAL A 81 -27.25 -25.94 -4.53
CA VAL A 81 -27.99 -27.05 -5.10
C VAL A 81 -27.45 -27.41 -6.48
N THR A 82 -27.58 -28.67 -6.90
CA THR A 82 -27.52 -29.03 -8.32
C THR A 82 -28.92 -28.96 -8.88
N ILE A 83 -29.06 -28.30 -10.02
CA ILE A 83 -30.30 -28.37 -10.81
C ILE A 83 -29.97 -29.16 -12.06
N LYS A 84 -30.73 -30.24 -12.27
CA LYS A 84 -30.72 -31.05 -13.49
C LYS A 84 -32.07 -30.91 -14.18
N THR A 85 -32.04 -30.45 -15.42
CA THR A 85 -33.13 -30.48 -16.38
C THR A 85 -32.68 -31.31 -17.59
N ASN A 86 -33.54 -31.46 -18.60
CA ASN A 86 -33.16 -32.18 -19.83
C ASN A 86 -32.01 -31.50 -20.60
N HIS A 87 -31.86 -30.18 -20.47
CA HIS A 87 -30.88 -29.38 -21.24
C HIS A 87 -29.81 -28.74 -20.36
N TYR A 88 -30.04 -28.66 -19.04
CA TYR A 88 -29.16 -27.93 -18.13
C TYR A 88 -28.77 -28.79 -16.95
N PHE A 89 -27.48 -28.79 -16.66
CA PHE A 89 -26.92 -29.38 -15.46
C PHE A 89 -25.93 -28.39 -14.85
N GLY A 90 -26.10 -28.05 -13.57
CA GLY A 90 -25.16 -27.13 -12.92
C GLY A 90 -25.45 -26.84 -11.46
N SER A 91 -24.49 -26.19 -10.81
CA SER A 91 -24.59 -25.75 -9.42
C SER A 91 -25.19 -24.34 -9.30
N TYR A 92 -26.16 -24.17 -8.43
CA TYR A 92 -26.86 -22.90 -8.22
C TYR A 92 -26.94 -22.57 -6.73
N TYR A 93 -26.97 -21.29 -6.41
CA TYR A 93 -27.45 -20.82 -5.12
C TYR A 93 -28.94 -20.50 -5.25
N TYR A 94 -29.74 -21.02 -4.33
CA TYR A 94 -31.06 -20.43 -4.10
C TYR A 94 -30.86 -19.17 -3.28
N VAL A 95 -31.21 -18.01 -3.85
CA VAL A 95 -30.98 -16.71 -3.24
C VAL A 95 -32.28 -15.98 -2.98
N HIS A 96 -32.26 -15.08 -1.98
CA HIS A 96 -33.30 -14.09 -1.79
C HIS A 96 -32.73 -12.75 -1.29
N SER A 97 -33.36 -11.63 -1.63
CA SER A 97 -33.05 -10.32 -1.04
C SER A 97 -33.65 -10.20 0.36
N ALA A 98 -33.17 -9.24 1.16
CA ALA A 98 -33.69 -9.00 2.52
C ALA A 98 -35.21 -8.75 2.55
N ASN A 99 -35.72 -8.03 1.56
CA ASN A 99 -37.16 -7.73 1.40
C ASN A 99 -37.92 -8.80 0.60
N ASN A 100 -37.29 -9.94 0.29
CA ASN A 100 -37.86 -11.06 -0.48
C ASN A 100 -38.39 -10.73 -1.89
N LYS A 101 -38.16 -9.51 -2.42
CA LYS A 101 -38.59 -9.10 -3.77
C LYS A 101 -37.83 -9.80 -4.88
N ILE A 102 -36.57 -10.17 -4.62
CA ILE A 102 -35.73 -10.94 -5.54
C ILE A 102 -35.55 -12.30 -4.91
N LYS A 103 -36.00 -13.38 -5.58
CA LYS A 103 -35.76 -14.76 -5.14
C LYS A 103 -35.72 -15.73 -6.32
N GLY A 104 -34.89 -16.76 -6.19
CA GLY A 104 -34.75 -17.80 -7.22
C GLY A 104 -33.33 -18.37 -7.26
N TYR A 105 -32.97 -18.94 -8.40
CA TYR A 105 -31.70 -19.64 -8.58
C TYR A 105 -30.73 -18.83 -9.43
N VAL A 106 -29.51 -18.68 -8.93
CA VAL A 106 -28.43 -18.00 -9.64
C VAL A 106 -27.26 -18.96 -9.76
N TRP A 107 -26.68 -19.07 -10.95
CA TRP A 107 -25.51 -19.91 -11.18
C TRP A 107 -24.39 -19.51 -10.23
N HIS A 108 -23.82 -20.49 -9.52
CA HIS A 108 -22.94 -20.22 -8.38
C HIS A 108 -21.71 -19.38 -8.74
N ASN A 109 -21.22 -19.49 -9.98
CA ASN A 109 -20.00 -18.85 -10.44
C ASN A 109 -20.16 -17.35 -10.76
N HIS A 110 -21.41 -16.86 -10.85
CA HIS A 110 -21.72 -15.43 -11.01
C HIS A 110 -21.85 -14.67 -9.68
N LEU A 111 -21.76 -15.40 -8.56
CA LEU A 111 -21.85 -14.84 -7.23
C LEU A 111 -20.52 -14.99 -6.49
N ILE A 112 -20.22 -14.01 -5.66
CA ILE A 112 -19.13 -14.07 -4.69
C ILE A 112 -19.69 -13.78 -3.30
N GLN A 113 -19.15 -14.46 -2.28
CA GLN A 113 -19.49 -14.14 -0.90
C GLN A 113 -19.09 -12.70 -0.59
N GLY A 114 -20.06 -11.90 -0.18
CA GLY A 114 -19.82 -10.49 0.09
C GLY A 114 -21.08 -9.75 0.54
N THR A 115 -20.86 -8.56 1.07
CA THR A 115 -21.92 -7.72 1.63
C THR A 115 -21.73 -6.29 1.17
N CYS A 116 -22.79 -5.70 0.60
CA CYS A 116 -22.91 -4.28 0.33
C CYS A 116 -23.51 -3.59 1.56
N PHE A 117 -22.87 -2.50 1.99
CA PHE A 117 -23.33 -1.61 3.06
C PHE A 117 -23.83 -0.30 2.47
N LYS A 118 -24.75 0.36 3.20
CA LYS A 118 -25.22 1.73 2.90
C LYS A 118 -24.03 2.67 2.67
N GLY A 119 -24.10 3.46 1.60
CA GLY A 119 -23.03 4.35 1.13
C GLY A 119 -22.18 3.77 -0.01
N GLY A 120 -22.53 2.59 -0.54
CA GLY A 120 -21.83 1.98 -1.67
C GLY A 120 -20.49 1.35 -1.28
N PHE A 121 -20.46 0.69 -0.12
CA PHE A 121 -19.27 -0.02 0.36
C PHE A 121 -19.45 -1.52 0.29
N TYR A 122 -18.39 -2.25 -0.01
CA TYR A 122 -18.45 -3.69 -0.26
C TYR A 122 -17.41 -4.42 0.58
N ARG A 123 -17.81 -5.53 1.20
CA ARG A 123 -16.94 -6.45 1.93
C ARG A 123 -16.86 -7.78 1.19
N TYR A 124 -15.66 -8.36 1.09
CA TYR A 124 -15.42 -9.64 0.43
C TYR A 124 -14.53 -10.52 1.31
N PRO A 125 -15.11 -11.30 2.24
CA PRO A 125 -14.34 -12.10 3.20
C PRO A 125 -13.43 -13.14 2.54
N THR A 126 -13.89 -13.77 1.46
CA THR A 126 -13.10 -14.76 0.70
C THR A 126 -11.91 -14.14 -0.03
N LEU A 127 -11.83 -12.82 -0.08
CA LEU A 127 -10.73 -12.05 -0.65
C LEU A 127 -9.95 -11.26 0.41
N ASN A 128 -10.18 -11.49 1.72
CA ASN A 128 -9.60 -10.69 2.81
C ASN A 128 -9.80 -9.15 2.67
N VAL A 129 -10.84 -8.72 1.94
CA VAL A 129 -11.21 -7.30 1.80
C VAL A 129 -12.20 -6.95 2.90
N LEU A 130 -11.78 -6.13 3.86
CA LEU A 130 -12.62 -5.66 4.95
C LEU A 130 -13.70 -4.71 4.46
N LEU A 131 -13.32 -3.77 3.60
CA LEU A 131 -14.22 -2.80 2.98
C LEU A 131 -13.58 -2.20 1.72
N SER A 132 -14.38 -1.97 0.69
CA SER A 132 -14.00 -1.34 -0.57
C SER A 132 -15.06 -0.33 -0.99
N ASN A 133 -14.65 0.78 -1.61
CA ASN A 133 -15.59 1.72 -2.25
C ASN A 133 -15.96 1.31 -3.69
N ARG A 134 -15.41 0.19 -4.19
CA ARG A 134 -15.70 -0.40 -5.50
C ARG A 134 -16.14 -1.87 -5.37
N PRO A 135 -17.13 -2.31 -6.16
CA PRO A 135 -17.51 -3.73 -6.18
C PRO A 135 -16.45 -4.57 -6.89
N TYR A 136 -16.29 -5.82 -6.44
CA TYR A 136 -15.50 -6.84 -7.13
C TYR A 136 -16.12 -7.21 -8.48
N ARG A 137 -15.28 -7.34 -9.51
CA ARG A 137 -15.67 -7.71 -10.88
C ARG A 137 -14.69 -8.75 -11.43
N LYS A 138 -15.22 -9.93 -11.76
CA LYS A 138 -14.55 -11.08 -12.36
C LYS A 138 -14.38 -10.81 -13.86
N GLY A 139 -13.12 -10.72 -14.32
CA GLY A 139 -12.78 -10.63 -15.74
C GLY A 139 -12.54 -9.24 -16.33
N THR A 140 -12.38 -8.17 -15.53
CA THR A 140 -11.93 -6.86 -16.05
C THR A 140 -10.41 -6.64 -15.91
N GLY A 141 -9.73 -7.52 -15.19
CA GLY A 141 -8.26 -7.65 -15.12
C GLY A 141 -7.89 -9.10 -14.81
N ASN A 142 -6.61 -9.46 -14.87
CA ASN A 142 -6.11 -10.79 -14.52
C ASN A 142 -6.71 -11.21 -13.17
N SER A 143 -7.51 -12.29 -13.14
CA SER A 143 -8.18 -12.76 -11.91
C SER A 143 -7.21 -13.01 -10.75
N GLY A 144 -5.92 -13.19 -11.08
CA GLY A 144 -4.81 -13.17 -10.13
C GLY A 144 -4.74 -11.89 -9.30
N MET A 145 -4.94 -10.69 -9.86
CA MET A 145 -4.60 -9.43 -9.17
C MET A 145 -5.50 -9.12 -7.96
N TRP A 146 -6.82 -9.31 -8.04
CA TRP A 146 -7.72 -9.16 -6.87
C TRP A 146 -7.49 -10.24 -5.81
N ASN A 147 -7.11 -11.45 -6.23
CA ASN A 147 -6.80 -12.56 -5.32
C ASN A 147 -5.41 -12.37 -4.68
N ALA A 148 -4.45 -11.84 -5.45
CA ALA A 148 -3.05 -11.57 -5.12
C ALA A 148 -2.86 -10.30 -4.29
N SER A 149 -3.93 -9.67 -3.84
CA SER A 149 -3.87 -8.55 -2.90
C SER A 149 -4.66 -8.84 -1.61
N GLY A 150 -5.31 -10.00 -1.54
CA GLY A 150 -6.15 -10.39 -0.43
C GLY A 150 -5.77 -11.72 0.19
N VAL A 151 -5.91 -12.81 -0.55
CA VAL A 151 -5.86 -14.17 0.01
C VAL A 151 -4.43 -14.64 0.27
N TYR A 152 -3.49 -14.23 -0.60
CA TYR A 152 -2.12 -14.76 -0.61
C TYR A 152 -1.02 -13.70 -0.47
N SER A 153 -1.35 -12.42 -0.41
CA SER A 153 -0.33 -11.37 -0.43
C SER A 153 0.24 -11.04 0.93
N SER A 154 1.56 -11.05 1.00
CA SER A 154 2.33 -10.28 1.98
C SER A 154 2.14 -8.79 1.76
N ALA A 155 2.26 -8.02 2.85
CA ALA A 155 2.56 -6.60 2.74
C ALA A 155 4.00 -6.45 2.26
N THR A 156 4.22 -5.62 1.25
CA THR A 156 5.57 -5.26 0.77
C THR A 156 6.03 -3.93 1.36
N ARG A 157 5.11 -3.17 1.96
CA ARG A 157 5.38 -1.87 2.58
C ARG A 157 5.95 -1.96 3.98
N ILE A 158 5.48 -2.91 4.76
CA ILE A 158 5.94 -3.10 6.14
C ILE A 158 7.14 -4.04 6.08
N HIS A 159 8.32 -3.46 6.04
CA HIS A 159 9.61 -4.15 5.95
C HIS A 159 10.59 -3.63 7.02
N GLY A 160 11.76 -4.26 7.08
CA GLY A 160 12.79 -3.98 8.09
C GLY A 160 12.77 -5.03 9.18
N ILE A 161 13.24 -4.69 10.38
CA ILE A 161 13.14 -5.62 11.53
C ILE A 161 11.78 -5.44 12.17
N LEU A 162 11.12 -6.57 12.43
CA LEU A 162 9.73 -6.63 12.82
C LEU A 162 9.58 -7.35 14.16
N ASN A 163 8.81 -6.77 15.06
CA ASN A 163 8.52 -7.35 16.37
C ASN A 163 7.07 -7.85 16.41
N LYS A 164 6.90 -9.15 16.69
CA LYS A 164 5.58 -9.80 16.75
C LYS A 164 4.62 -9.08 17.71
N ASP A 165 5.04 -8.79 18.93
CA ASP A 165 4.16 -8.24 19.97
C ASP A 165 3.76 -6.80 19.65
N GLY A 166 4.68 -6.02 19.10
CA GLY A 166 4.39 -4.70 18.55
C GLY A 166 3.38 -4.76 17.41
N LEU A 167 3.58 -5.66 16.44
CA LEU A 167 2.67 -5.82 15.30
C LEU A 167 1.28 -6.32 15.72
N GLN A 168 1.20 -7.15 16.76
CA GLN A 168 -0.07 -7.71 17.25
C GLN A 168 -1.07 -6.63 17.66
N LYS A 169 -0.59 -5.49 18.20
CA LYS A 169 -1.43 -4.32 18.55
C LYS A 169 -2.19 -3.76 17.35
N PHE A 170 -1.63 -3.91 16.15
CA PHE A 170 -2.20 -3.40 14.89
C PHE A 170 -2.94 -4.48 14.09
N SER A 171 -3.02 -5.71 14.59
CA SER A 171 -3.64 -6.84 13.87
C SER A 171 -5.19 -6.87 13.93
N LYS A 172 -5.79 -6.02 14.77
CA LYS A 172 -7.24 -6.02 15.00
C LYS A 172 -7.99 -5.48 13.77
N VAL A 173 -9.09 -6.15 13.42
CA VAL A 173 -10.02 -5.64 12.40
C VAL A 173 -10.62 -4.30 12.87
N PRO A 174 -10.44 -3.20 12.13
CA PRO A 174 -10.97 -1.89 12.53
C PRO A 174 -12.50 -1.87 12.58
N ALA A 175 -13.08 -0.96 13.36
CA ALA A 175 -14.54 -0.83 13.41
C ALA A 175 -15.11 -0.35 12.06
N LEU A 176 -16.32 -0.81 11.69
CA LEU A 176 -16.94 -0.44 10.40
C LEU A 176 -17.09 1.09 10.24
N LYS A 177 -17.34 1.82 11.33
CA LYS A 177 -17.40 3.30 11.33
C LYS A 177 -16.06 3.91 10.88
N GLN A 178 -14.95 3.45 11.46
CA GLN A 178 -13.60 3.92 11.11
C GLN A 178 -13.25 3.55 9.66
N GLN A 179 -13.57 2.32 9.22
CA GLN A 179 -13.37 1.89 7.83
C GLN A 179 -14.07 2.82 6.84
N LYS A 180 -15.32 3.21 7.13
CA LYS A 180 -16.09 4.15 6.29
C LYS A 180 -15.52 5.56 6.32
N VAL A 181 -15.06 6.05 7.48
CA VAL A 181 -14.43 7.38 7.61
C VAL A 181 -13.21 7.46 6.70
N VAL A 182 -12.29 6.49 6.81
CA VAL A 182 -11.07 6.44 5.99
C VAL A 182 -11.40 6.35 4.50
N LEU A 183 -12.27 5.42 4.08
CA LEU A 183 -12.60 5.28 2.66
C LEU A 183 -13.38 6.48 2.10
N ASN A 184 -14.17 7.19 2.90
CA ASN A 184 -14.80 8.44 2.46
C ASN A 184 -13.81 9.60 2.39
N TYR A 185 -12.86 9.66 3.31
CA TYR A 185 -11.80 10.64 3.28
C TYR A 185 -11.01 10.50 1.97
N LEU A 186 -10.54 9.28 1.65
CA LEU A 186 -9.75 9.00 0.44
C LEU A 186 -10.49 9.23 -0.89
N LYS A 187 -11.83 9.33 -0.90
CA LYS A 187 -12.60 9.62 -2.14
C LYS A 187 -12.39 11.04 -2.68
N LYS A 188 -11.95 11.98 -1.83
CA LYS A 188 -11.78 13.38 -2.22
C LYS A 188 -10.31 13.67 -2.51
N SER A 189 -10.04 14.27 -3.65
CA SER A 189 -8.69 14.78 -3.98
C SER A 189 -8.29 15.90 -3.02
N ARG A 190 -7.04 15.91 -2.59
CA ARG A 190 -6.48 16.91 -1.66
C ARG A 190 -5.00 17.17 -1.99
N PRO A 191 -4.64 18.31 -2.61
CA PRO A 191 -3.30 18.62 -3.17
C PRO A 191 -2.13 18.65 -2.17
N TYR A 192 -2.42 18.42 -0.89
CA TYR A 192 -1.48 18.51 0.20
C TYR A 192 -1.20 17.14 0.83
N LEU A 193 -1.72 16.06 0.26
CA LEU A 193 -1.54 14.72 0.77
C LEU A 193 -0.29 14.08 0.13
N PRO A 194 0.30 13.04 0.74
CA PRO A 194 1.45 12.40 0.13
C PRO A 194 1.07 11.82 -1.23
N LYS A 195 1.86 12.06 -2.28
CA LYS A 195 1.53 11.66 -3.67
C LYS A 195 1.10 10.20 -3.83
N MET A 196 1.48 9.30 -2.93
CA MET A 196 1.04 7.89 -3.00
C MET A 196 -0.38 7.67 -2.47
N ILE A 197 -0.83 8.52 -1.53
CA ILE A 197 -2.22 8.62 -1.09
C ILE A 197 -3.00 9.57 -2.00
N GLU A 198 -2.33 10.62 -2.48
CA GLU A 198 -2.84 11.68 -3.33
C GLU A 198 -2.49 11.46 -4.79
N TYR A 199 -3.22 10.57 -5.43
CA TYR A 199 -3.00 10.34 -6.85
C TYR A 199 -4.32 10.53 -7.60
N GLY A 200 -4.70 11.80 -7.74
CA GLY A 200 -5.76 12.27 -8.63
C GLY A 200 -7.09 11.51 -8.56
N ASN A 201 -7.67 11.26 -9.74
CA ASN A 201 -8.96 10.61 -10.02
C ASN A 201 -8.98 9.10 -9.69
N HIS A 202 -8.39 8.69 -8.56
CA HIS A 202 -8.34 7.31 -8.12
C HIS A 202 -9.68 6.62 -8.26
N ASN A 203 -9.66 5.54 -9.03
CA ASN A 203 -10.88 4.81 -9.30
C ASN A 203 -11.36 4.03 -8.06
N GLY A 204 -10.53 3.80 -7.05
CA GLY A 204 -11.02 3.14 -5.85
C GLY A 204 -9.99 3.05 -4.74
N ALA A 205 -10.50 2.82 -3.54
CA ALA A 205 -9.74 2.56 -2.33
C ALA A 205 -10.40 1.41 -1.59
N ARG A 206 -9.58 0.56 -0.98
CA ARG A 206 -10.06 -0.53 -0.14
C ARG A 206 -9.11 -0.81 1.01
N ILE A 207 -9.64 -1.57 1.95
CA ILE A 207 -8.94 -2.02 3.15
C ILE A 207 -8.84 -3.54 3.07
N THR A 208 -7.62 -4.05 3.09
CA THR A 208 -7.33 -5.50 3.05
C THR A 208 -6.56 -5.94 4.27
N MET A 209 -6.75 -7.19 4.69
CA MET A 209 -5.90 -7.81 5.72
C MET A 209 -4.71 -8.49 5.03
N LYS A 210 -3.52 -7.95 5.24
CA LYS A 210 -2.26 -8.40 4.62
C LYS A 210 -1.39 -9.17 5.60
N LYS A 211 -0.70 -10.21 5.12
CA LYS A 211 0.29 -10.91 5.95
C LYS A 211 1.53 -10.04 6.10
N VAL A 212 1.95 -9.81 7.34
CA VAL A 212 3.23 -9.17 7.66
C VAL A 212 4.09 -10.24 8.31
N TYR A 213 5.13 -10.66 7.59
CA TYR A 213 6.03 -11.72 8.03
C TYR A 213 7.08 -11.12 8.95
N TYR A 214 7.16 -11.58 10.19
CA TYR A 214 8.20 -11.14 11.14
C TYR A 214 9.36 -12.15 11.23
N GLU A 215 9.15 -13.37 10.76
CA GLU A 215 10.13 -14.45 10.62
C GLU A 215 9.73 -15.33 9.41
N PRO A 216 10.64 -16.18 8.89
CA PRO A 216 10.30 -17.15 7.84
C PRO A 216 9.03 -17.93 8.20
N PHE A 217 8.03 -17.85 7.32
CA PHE A 217 6.72 -18.50 7.46
C PHE A 217 5.85 -18.08 8.65
N LYS A 218 6.32 -17.20 9.54
CA LYS A 218 5.51 -16.66 10.65
C LYS A 218 5.05 -15.24 10.35
N TRP A 219 3.75 -15.03 10.49
CA TRP A 219 3.11 -13.76 10.11
C TRP A 219 1.94 -13.40 11.02
N VAL A 220 1.66 -12.10 11.08
CA VAL A 220 0.38 -11.56 11.57
C VAL A 220 -0.36 -10.89 10.42
N ARG A 221 -1.68 -10.69 10.56
CA ARG A 221 -2.44 -9.93 9.55
C ARG A 221 -2.68 -8.50 10.02
N ILE A 222 -2.34 -7.53 9.18
CA ILE A 222 -2.51 -6.10 9.46
C ILE A 222 -3.44 -5.48 8.40
N PRO A 223 -4.38 -4.59 8.80
CA PRO A 223 -5.19 -3.84 7.87
C PRO A 223 -4.34 -2.82 7.11
N MET A 224 -4.32 -2.93 5.78
CA MET A 224 -3.62 -2.04 4.86
C MET A 224 -4.61 -1.30 3.96
N ILE A 225 -4.20 -0.10 3.53
CA ILE A 225 -4.88 0.67 2.49
C ILE A 225 -4.29 0.30 1.14
N GLU A 226 -5.18 -0.03 0.22
CA GLU A 226 -4.84 -0.19 -1.19
C GLU A 226 -5.63 0.78 -2.04
N ILE A 227 -4.96 1.29 -3.06
CA ILE A 227 -5.52 2.22 -4.03
C ILE A 227 -5.46 1.59 -5.42
N LEU A 228 -6.51 1.77 -6.21
CA LEU A 228 -6.58 1.24 -7.57
C LEU A 228 -5.77 2.14 -8.51
N ASN A 229 -4.62 1.66 -8.97
CA ASN A 229 -3.80 2.33 -9.98
C ASN A 229 -4.29 1.98 -11.39
N GLY A 230 -4.54 2.99 -12.21
CA GLY A 230 -5.02 2.85 -13.59
C GLY A 230 -6.54 2.97 -13.76
N ASN A 231 -7.02 2.56 -14.94
CA ASN A 231 -8.43 2.68 -15.30
C ASN A 231 -9.33 1.83 -14.38
N ALA A 232 -10.63 2.15 -14.34
CA ALA A 232 -11.59 1.48 -13.45
C ALA A 232 -11.70 -0.04 -13.65
N THR A 233 -11.13 -0.58 -14.73
CA THR A 233 -11.12 -1.99 -15.09
C THR A 233 -9.82 -2.70 -14.70
N SER A 234 -8.69 -2.00 -14.57
CA SER A 234 -7.32 -2.56 -14.49
C SER A 234 -7.12 -3.64 -13.43
N GLY A 235 -7.87 -3.57 -12.33
CA GLY A 235 -7.72 -4.49 -11.20
C GLY A 235 -6.36 -4.39 -10.51
N ASN A 236 -5.53 -3.40 -10.87
CA ASN A 236 -4.20 -3.19 -10.32
C ASN A 236 -4.27 -2.39 -9.02
N TRP A 237 -4.40 -3.10 -7.91
CA TRP A 237 -4.46 -2.50 -6.57
C TRP A 237 -3.05 -2.40 -6.00
N GLU A 238 -2.63 -1.19 -5.69
CA GLU A 238 -1.33 -0.91 -5.08
C GLU A 238 -1.48 -0.72 -3.58
N GLU A 239 -0.59 -1.36 -2.82
CA GLU A 239 -0.48 -1.17 -1.38
C GLU A 239 0.21 0.15 -1.07
N ILE A 240 -0.47 0.99 -0.30
CA ILE A 240 -0.02 2.37 -0.05
C ILE A 240 0.48 2.55 1.38
N ASN A 241 -0.40 2.35 2.37
CA ASN A 241 -0.11 2.65 3.78
C ASN A 241 -0.85 1.71 4.73
N THR A 242 -0.43 1.65 5.98
CA THR A 242 -1.22 1.03 7.06
C THR A 242 -2.56 1.74 7.22
N PHE A 243 -3.60 0.99 7.57
CA PHE A 243 -4.90 1.58 7.88
C PHE A 243 -4.80 2.56 9.05
N SER A 244 -3.99 2.26 10.07
CA SER A 244 -3.80 3.10 11.25
C SER A 244 -3.23 4.48 10.89
N ALA A 245 -2.22 4.55 10.02
CA ALA A 245 -1.65 5.84 9.61
C ALA A 245 -2.65 6.73 8.91
N VAL A 246 -3.45 6.15 8.02
CA VAL A 246 -4.49 6.91 7.31
C VAL A 246 -5.64 7.27 8.25
N LEU A 247 -6.00 6.41 9.22
CA LEU A 247 -6.99 6.75 10.23
C LEU A 247 -6.53 7.95 11.06
N ASP A 248 -5.31 7.94 11.58
CA ASP A 248 -4.72 9.03 12.35
C ASP A 248 -4.77 10.34 11.56
N LEU A 249 -4.35 10.29 10.29
CA LEU A 249 -4.48 11.42 9.36
C LEU A 249 -5.93 11.93 9.30
N THR A 250 -6.92 11.06 9.11
CA THR A 250 -8.33 11.48 9.00
C THR A 250 -8.90 12.08 10.28
N THR A 251 -8.31 11.79 11.43
CA THR A 251 -8.77 12.28 12.74
C THR A 251 -8.13 13.60 13.15
N LEU A 252 -7.15 14.08 12.40
CA LEU A 252 -6.53 15.38 12.67
C LEU A 252 -7.53 16.54 12.52
N PRO A 253 -7.36 17.62 13.29
CA PRO A 253 -8.20 18.81 13.16
C PRO A 253 -8.08 19.44 11.76
N ASN A 254 -9.00 20.36 11.44
CA ASN A 254 -8.97 21.15 10.21
C ASN A 254 -8.95 20.34 8.90
N GLY A 255 -9.50 19.12 8.91
CA GLY A 255 -9.55 18.25 7.74
C GLY A 255 -8.18 17.72 7.32
N ALA A 256 -7.28 17.53 8.30
CA ALA A 256 -5.93 16.99 8.11
C ALA A 256 -5.03 17.83 7.18
N LYS A 257 -5.26 19.15 7.12
CA LYS A 257 -4.34 20.07 6.47
C LYS A 257 -2.98 20.05 7.20
N PRO A 258 -1.84 20.15 6.47
CA PRO A 258 -0.54 20.24 7.11
C PRO A 258 -0.44 21.42 8.07
N ILE A 259 0.19 21.19 9.23
CA ILE A 259 0.60 22.25 10.16
C ILE A 259 1.93 22.90 9.74
N ALA A 260 2.68 22.26 8.84
CA ALA A 260 3.85 22.85 8.19
C ALA A 260 4.01 22.28 6.78
N THR A 261 4.47 23.13 5.86
CA THR A 261 4.77 22.79 4.47
C THR A 261 6.14 23.35 4.09
N TYR A 262 6.95 22.54 3.40
CA TYR A 262 8.31 22.91 3.02
C TYR A 262 8.49 22.85 1.51
N ASN A 263 9.22 23.83 0.98
CA ASN A 263 9.63 23.87 -0.42
C ASN A 263 11.06 23.33 -0.52
N VAL A 264 11.22 22.20 -1.22
CA VAL A 264 12.52 21.54 -1.42
C VAL A 264 13.54 22.43 -2.14
N ASN A 265 13.10 23.45 -2.89
CA ASN A 265 13.97 24.44 -3.53
C ASN A 265 14.55 25.46 -2.54
N LYS A 266 14.03 25.54 -1.31
CA LYS A 266 14.47 26.51 -0.29
C LYS A 266 15.07 25.83 0.95
N THR A 267 14.52 24.70 1.35
CA THR A 267 14.86 24.03 2.61
C THR A 267 14.83 22.53 2.44
N SER A 268 15.88 21.87 2.90
CA SER A 268 15.94 20.42 3.00
C SER A 268 15.49 20.03 4.40
N VAL A 269 14.39 19.28 4.48
CA VAL A 269 13.83 18.80 5.74
C VAL A 269 13.87 17.28 5.74
N ILE A 270 14.54 16.68 6.73
CA ILE A 270 14.83 15.25 6.75
C ILE A 270 14.70 14.65 8.15
N PRO A 271 14.37 13.36 8.27
CA PRO A 271 14.40 12.66 9.56
C PRO A 271 15.84 12.25 9.89
N PHE A 272 16.54 13.09 10.65
CA PHE A 272 17.94 12.86 11.03
C PHE A 272 18.10 11.60 11.90
N GLY A 273 19.13 10.82 11.61
CA GLY A 273 19.29 9.42 12.02
C GLY A 273 18.51 8.41 11.19
N GLY A 274 17.84 8.81 10.10
CA GLY A 274 17.37 7.94 9.02
C GLY A 274 16.14 7.11 9.35
N ARG A 275 15.35 7.53 10.36
CA ARG A 275 14.29 6.70 10.95
C ARG A 275 12.89 7.13 10.53
N GLN A 276 12.10 6.13 10.16
CA GLN A 276 10.68 6.25 9.84
C GLN A 276 9.92 5.01 10.31
N PHE A 277 8.62 5.16 10.55
CA PHE A 277 7.74 4.07 10.98
C PHE A 277 6.43 4.09 10.18
N ASP A 278 5.86 2.91 9.93
CA ASP A 278 4.51 2.76 9.35
C ASP A 278 3.39 2.79 10.40
N PHE A 279 3.76 2.81 11.68
CA PHE A 279 2.86 2.85 12.82
C PHE A 279 3.20 4.01 13.76
N ALA A 280 2.19 4.51 14.47
CA ALA A 280 2.36 5.43 15.60
C ALA A 280 2.94 4.70 16.83
N ASP A 281 3.94 3.86 16.63
CA ASP A 281 4.64 3.09 17.66
C ASP A 281 5.98 2.68 17.02
N PRO A 282 7.14 3.00 17.62
CA PRO A 282 8.43 2.65 17.06
C PRO A 282 8.87 1.20 17.37
N THR A 283 8.08 0.42 18.13
CA THR A 283 8.39 -0.97 18.49
C THR A 283 7.99 -2.05 17.47
N PRO A 284 6.88 -1.95 16.70
CA PRO A 284 6.43 -3.02 15.79
C PRO A 284 7.37 -3.25 14.61
N GLN A 285 7.99 -2.18 14.14
CA GLN A 285 8.78 -2.14 12.93
C GLN A 285 9.85 -1.08 13.09
N PHE A 286 11.04 -1.34 12.58
CA PHE A 286 11.94 -0.27 12.21
C PHE A 286 12.56 -0.51 10.83
N ALA A 287 12.77 0.57 10.08
CA ALA A 287 13.51 0.60 8.82
C ALA A 287 14.36 1.88 8.73
N THR A 288 15.55 1.79 8.12
CA THR A 288 16.63 2.80 8.19
C THR A 288 17.07 3.29 6.81
N TYR A 289 16.09 3.65 5.98
CA TYR A 289 16.33 4.17 4.63
C TYR A 289 15.62 5.51 4.38
N ALA A 290 15.28 6.22 5.45
CA ALA A 290 14.50 7.44 5.36
C ALA A 290 15.38 8.62 4.94
N ASN A 291 15.63 8.78 3.63
CA ASN A 291 16.49 9.86 3.15
C ASN A 291 15.80 11.22 3.05
N GLY A 292 14.48 11.32 3.13
CA GLY A 292 13.76 12.58 2.84
C GLY A 292 13.33 12.68 1.38
N PRO A 293 12.73 13.83 0.98
CA PRO A 293 12.43 14.98 1.82
C PRO A 293 11.14 14.80 2.64
N ILE A 294 11.03 15.51 3.75
CA ILE A 294 9.76 15.80 4.42
C ILE A 294 9.18 17.06 3.78
N ILE A 295 8.03 16.95 3.14
CA ILE A 295 7.37 18.12 2.49
C ILE A 295 6.20 18.68 3.30
N HIS A 296 5.53 17.82 4.08
CA HIS A 296 4.43 18.21 4.96
C HIS A 296 4.58 17.57 6.33
N ILE A 297 4.21 18.31 7.38
CA ILE A 297 3.94 17.77 8.70
C ILE A 297 2.44 17.94 8.95
N TYR A 298 1.73 16.83 9.17
CA TYR A 298 0.28 16.84 9.39
C TYR A 298 -0.06 17.02 10.87
N GLY A 299 0.72 16.41 11.76
CA GLY A 299 0.52 16.53 13.19
C GLY A 299 1.69 15.98 13.99
N ASN A 300 1.72 16.31 15.28
CA ASN A 300 2.74 15.89 16.24
C ASN A 300 2.07 15.20 17.43
N GLY A 301 2.87 14.67 18.36
CA GLY A 301 2.35 14.09 19.59
C GLY A 301 1.87 12.65 19.43
N PHE A 302 2.27 11.98 18.34
CA PHE A 302 1.92 10.59 18.09
C PHE A 302 2.82 9.62 18.86
N GLY A 303 2.29 8.42 19.05
CA GLY A 303 2.96 7.28 19.66
C GLY A 303 3.09 7.34 21.18
N PRO A 304 3.62 6.26 21.79
CA PRO A 304 3.57 6.06 23.23
C PRO A 304 4.27 7.14 24.06
N LYS A 305 5.29 7.79 23.49
CA LYS A 305 6.06 8.88 24.13
C LYS A 305 5.66 10.28 23.63
N HIS A 306 4.59 10.39 22.83
CA HIS A 306 4.13 11.65 22.22
C HIS A 306 5.24 12.42 21.48
N ASN A 307 6.18 11.70 20.87
CA ASN A 307 7.38 12.25 20.26
C ASN A 307 7.48 11.93 18.76
N LEU A 308 6.40 11.43 18.15
CA LEU A 308 6.35 11.20 16.71
C LEU A 308 5.52 12.27 16.00
N SER A 309 5.98 12.61 14.80
CA SER A 309 5.26 13.45 13.84
C SER A 309 4.76 12.59 12.69
N LEU A 310 3.50 12.78 12.30
CA LEU A 310 2.95 12.23 11.07
C LEU A 310 3.29 13.17 9.91
N VAL A 311 4.03 12.66 8.94
CA VAL A 311 4.65 13.45 7.88
C VAL A 311 4.41 12.86 6.50
N ASP A 312 4.49 13.72 5.49
CA ASP A 312 4.78 13.29 4.13
C ASP A 312 6.29 13.20 3.97
N LEU A 313 6.78 11.98 3.88
CA LEU A 313 8.19 11.65 3.72
C LEU A 313 8.39 10.91 2.40
N ASN A 314 9.06 11.58 1.46
CA ASN A 314 9.32 11.05 0.12
C ASN A 314 8.05 10.48 -0.55
N ARG A 315 6.94 11.25 -0.53
CA ARG A 315 5.64 10.90 -1.12
C ARG A 315 4.83 9.88 -0.32
N TRP A 316 5.31 9.42 0.83
CA TRP A 316 4.67 8.42 1.69
C TRP A 316 4.23 9.04 3.00
N LEU A 317 3.08 8.61 3.51
CA LEU A 317 2.69 8.92 4.88
C LEU A 317 3.53 8.09 5.85
N ARG A 318 4.27 8.74 6.75
CA ARG A 318 5.18 8.08 7.71
C ARG A 318 5.14 8.77 9.06
N TYR A 319 5.54 8.04 10.10
CA TYR A 319 5.87 8.64 11.39
C TYR A 319 7.38 8.79 11.51
N VAL A 320 7.84 9.92 12.03
CA VAL A 320 9.26 10.19 12.31
C VAL A 320 9.42 10.79 13.70
N PRO A 321 10.55 10.60 14.41
CA PRO A 321 10.76 11.27 15.68
C PRO A 321 10.78 12.80 15.51
N THR A 322 9.86 13.50 16.17
CA THR A 322 9.64 14.94 16.02
C THR A 322 10.91 15.76 16.28
N ARG A 323 11.66 15.39 17.33
CA ARG A 323 12.89 16.09 17.73
C ARG A 323 14.08 15.84 16.81
N ASN A 324 13.97 14.88 15.89
CA ASN A 324 15.00 14.56 14.91
C ASN A 324 14.71 15.12 13.52
N ILE A 325 13.66 15.95 13.35
CA ILE A 325 13.40 16.62 12.08
C ILE A 325 14.45 17.73 11.89
N LEU A 326 15.47 17.45 11.08
CA LEU A 326 16.49 18.41 10.69
C LEU A 326 15.97 19.29 9.58
N LYS A 327 16.20 20.60 9.69
CA LYS A 327 15.90 21.61 8.67
C LYS A 327 17.18 22.36 8.36
N LEU A 328 17.61 22.32 7.10
CA LEU A 328 18.76 23.09 6.63
C LEU A 328 18.37 23.89 5.39
N SER A 329 18.97 25.07 5.21
CA SER A 329 18.79 25.84 3.98
C SER A 329 19.35 25.05 2.79
N ASN A 330 18.57 24.97 1.71
CA ASN A 330 18.98 24.34 0.47
C ASN A 330 19.53 25.36 -0.55
N THR A 331 19.75 26.60 -0.12
CA THR A 331 20.24 27.68 -0.99
C THR A 331 21.55 28.29 -0.52
N ARG A 332 21.84 28.22 0.78
CA ARG A 332 23.07 28.73 1.40
C ARG A 332 23.51 27.87 2.59
N PRO A 333 24.82 27.75 2.87
CA PRO A 333 25.32 27.17 4.10
C PRO A 333 24.81 27.93 5.33
N THR A 334 24.64 27.23 6.46
CA THR A 334 24.23 27.85 7.73
C THR A 334 25.37 27.79 8.73
N LEU A 335 25.90 28.93 9.18
CA LEU A 335 26.89 28.98 10.26
C LEU A 335 26.18 28.90 11.61
N LYS A 336 26.57 27.94 12.45
CA LYS A 336 26.06 27.81 13.82
C LYS A 336 27.15 27.23 14.71
N ASN A 337 27.35 27.82 15.88
CA ASN A 337 28.34 27.37 16.87
C ASN A 337 29.75 27.17 16.26
N GLY A 338 30.18 28.06 15.38
CA GLY A 338 31.49 27.99 14.74
C GLY A 338 31.64 26.89 13.68
N ILE A 339 30.56 26.27 13.20
CA ILE A 339 30.58 25.22 12.16
C ILE A 339 29.58 25.58 11.07
N TRP A 340 30.00 25.46 9.80
CA TRP A 340 29.10 25.57 8.66
C TRP A 340 28.30 24.28 8.45
N TYR A 341 27.00 24.37 8.25
CA TYR A 341 26.12 23.24 7.96
C TYR A 341 25.61 23.31 6.53
N VAL A 342 25.78 22.20 5.82
CA VAL A 342 25.42 22.06 4.41
C VAL A 342 24.35 20.99 4.26
N ALA A 343 23.32 21.30 3.48
CA ALA A 343 22.20 20.41 3.22
C ALA A 343 22.42 19.54 1.97
N PRO A 344 21.90 18.29 1.94
CA PRO A 344 21.63 17.59 0.70
C PRO A 344 20.55 18.31 -0.09
N THR A 345 20.48 18.07 -1.41
CA THR A 345 19.39 18.57 -2.26
C THR A 345 18.33 17.50 -2.49
N TYR A 346 17.08 17.93 -2.56
CA TYR A 346 15.94 17.13 -3.04
C TYR A 346 15.17 17.88 -4.14
N GLN A 347 15.84 18.83 -4.79
CA GLN A 347 15.25 19.57 -5.90
C GLN A 347 15.10 18.65 -7.11
N ASP A 348 13.97 18.75 -7.79
CA ASP A 348 13.75 18.02 -9.02
C ASP A 348 14.79 18.44 -10.07
N ASN A 349 15.36 17.47 -10.77
CA ASN A 349 16.34 17.66 -11.85
C ASN A 349 17.65 18.37 -11.44
N VAL A 350 18.02 18.35 -10.16
CA VAL A 350 19.33 18.83 -9.69
C VAL A 350 20.11 17.67 -9.08
N SER A 351 21.29 17.37 -9.64
CA SER A 351 22.16 16.32 -9.09
C SER A 351 22.79 16.74 -7.76
N TYR A 352 23.08 15.75 -6.90
CA TYR A 352 23.77 15.98 -5.63
C TYR A 352 25.12 16.69 -5.82
N ASP A 353 25.87 16.32 -6.86
CA ASP A 353 27.19 16.90 -7.12
C ASP A 353 27.11 18.37 -7.58
N ALA A 354 26.16 18.68 -8.47
CA ALA A 354 25.98 20.05 -8.95
C ALA A 354 25.56 20.98 -7.79
N HIS A 355 24.66 20.51 -6.94
CA HIS A 355 24.26 21.23 -5.73
C HIS A 355 25.42 21.39 -4.75
N SER A 356 26.13 20.30 -4.45
CA SER A 356 27.26 20.32 -3.52
C SER A 356 28.35 21.28 -3.98
N LYS A 357 28.73 21.28 -5.26
CA LYS A 357 29.68 22.25 -5.82
C LYS A 357 29.22 23.69 -5.63
N LYS A 358 27.94 23.99 -5.90
CA LYS A 358 27.37 25.34 -5.78
C LYS A 358 27.26 25.83 -4.33
N ILE A 359 26.90 24.96 -3.39
CA ILE A 359 26.70 25.38 -2.00
C ILE A 359 28.04 25.55 -1.27
N LEU A 360 29.05 24.74 -1.62
CA LEU A 360 30.37 24.80 -1.01
C LEU A 360 31.16 26.06 -1.40
N THR A 361 30.93 26.64 -2.59
CA THR A 361 31.57 27.93 -2.98
C THR A 361 31.10 29.12 -2.14
N GLN A 362 30.01 28.97 -1.38
CA GLN A 362 29.47 29.99 -0.50
C GLN A 362 30.00 29.90 0.93
N ILE A 363 30.83 28.91 1.24
CA ILE A 363 31.45 28.78 2.56
C ILE A 363 32.63 29.75 2.66
N ASP A 364 32.56 30.61 3.66
CA ASP A 364 33.63 31.53 4.02
C ASP A 364 34.51 30.89 5.10
N SER A 365 35.68 30.40 4.69
CA SER A 365 36.62 29.68 5.57
C SER A 365 37.28 30.60 6.61
N SER A 366 37.22 31.93 6.43
CA SER A 366 37.71 32.89 7.44
C SER A 366 36.81 32.93 8.68
N LYS A 367 35.53 32.57 8.54
CA LYS A 367 34.55 32.53 9.64
C LYS A 367 34.54 31.20 10.38
N SER A 368 34.91 30.14 9.69
CA SER A 368 35.11 28.81 10.28
C SER A 368 35.88 27.93 9.32
N GLN A 369 36.88 27.25 9.86
CA GLN A 369 37.64 26.23 9.14
C GLN A 369 36.91 24.89 9.09
N TYR A 370 35.66 24.80 9.56
CA TYR A 370 34.91 23.54 9.63
C TYR A 370 33.56 23.64 8.94
N TYR A 371 33.22 22.60 8.18
CA TYR A 371 31.83 22.37 7.78
C TYR A 371 31.40 20.93 7.99
N ARG A 372 30.09 20.75 8.16
CA ARG A 372 29.42 19.45 8.22
C ARG A 372 28.43 19.34 7.08
N PHE A 373 28.61 18.32 6.24
CA PHE A 373 27.58 17.88 5.32
C PHE A 373 26.68 16.89 6.05
N ALA A 374 25.41 17.24 6.26
CA ALA A 374 24.49 16.46 7.10
C ALA A 374 23.34 15.88 6.27
N ASP A 375 23.28 14.55 6.20
CA ASP A 375 22.22 13.81 5.53
C ASP A 375 21.30 13.13 6.56
N ALA A 376 20.37 12.30 6.09
CA ALA A 376 19.45 11.64 7.00
C ALA A 376 20.16 10.62 7.90
N SER A 377 21.22 9.96 7.44
CA SER A 377 21.94 8.92 8.19
C SER A 377 22.97 9.47 9.19
N GLY A 378 23.39 10.72 9.05
CA GLY A 378 24.38 11.34 9.91
C GLY A 378 25.07 12.53 9.24
N PHE A 379 26.38 12.68 9.46
CA PHE A 379 27.14 13.76 8.83
C PHE A 379 28.62 13.42 8.65
N THR A 380 29.26 14.11 7.71
CA THR A 380 30.71 14.12 7.55
C THR A 380 31.23 15.51 7.89
N GLN A 381 32.28 15.60 8.70
CA GLN A 381 32.98 16.85 8.99
C GLN A 381 34.21 17.01 8.11
N TYR A 382 34.43 18.25 7.67
CA TYR A 382 35.57 18.67 6.88
C TYR A 382 36.32 19.81 7.57
N HIS A 383 37.63 19.86 7.36
CA HIS A 383 38.52 20.91 7.83
C HIS A 383 39.21 21.61 6.65
N TYR A 384 39.30 22.93 6.73
CA TYR A 384 39.97 23.75 5.72
C TYR A 384 41.43 23.96 6.10
N GLU A 385 42.33 23.46 5.26
CA GLU A 385 43.78 23.58 5.46
C GLU A 385 44.49 23.65 4.11
N ASN A 386 45.53 24.49 4.02
CA ASN A 386 46.36 24.64 2.82
C ASN A 386 45.54 24.91 1.54
N GLY A 387 44.53 25.77 1.65
CA GLY A 387 43.68 26.17 0.53
C GLY A 387 42.60 25.17 0.13
N LYS A 388 42.48 24.02 0.81
CA LYS A 388 41.58 22.92 0.42
C LYS A 388 40.77 22.38 1.61
N TRP A 389 39.63 21.79 1.31
CA TRP A 389 38.81 21.07 2.29
C TRP A 389 39.20 19.60 2.33
N HIS A 390 39.43 19.08 3.54
CA HIS A 390 39.79 17.68 3.80
C HIS A 390 38.72 17.05 4.69
N GLY A 391 38.29 15.83 4.37
CA GLY A 391 37.40 15.09 5.27
C GLY A 391 38.15 14.69 6.53
N GLN A 392 37.63 15.02 7.71
CA GLN A 392 38.24 14.65 8.99
C GLN A 392 37.67 13.34 9.52
N TYR A 393 36.34 13.30 9.67
CA TYR A 393 35.64 12.16 10.23
C TYR A 393 34.18 12.14 9.76
N GLN A 394 33.55 11.00 9.93
CA GLN A 394 32.14 10.79 9.70
C GLN A 394 31.48 10.23 10.96
N VAL A 395 30.26 10.69 11.21
CA VAL A 395 29.36 10.16 12.23
C VAL A 395 28.12 9.63 11.52
N LYS A 396 27.81 8.35 11.74
CA LYS A 396 26.59 7.71 11.24
C LYS A 396 25.75 7.19 12.39
N PHE A 397 24.44 7.18 12.18
CA PHE A 397 23.49 6.53 13.06
C PHE A 397 23.02 5.25 12.38
N ASN A 398 23.32 4.11 13.01
CA ASN A 398 22.99 2.75 12.57
C ASN A 398 23.83 2.21 11.40
N SER A 399 25.16 2.19 11.57
CA SER A 399 26.17 1.52 10.72
C SER A 399 27.16 0.75 11.62
N PRO A 400 27.69 -0.43 11.26
CA PRO A 400 27.44 -1.19 10.03
C PRO A 400 26.26 -2.19 10.13
N ASP A 401 25.91 -2.66 11.34
CA ASP A 401 24.89 -3.67 11.55
C ASP A 401 23.80 -3.27 12.54
N PHE A 402 22.56 -3.63 12.21
CA PHE A 402 21.40 -3.27 13.00
C PHE A 402 21.14 -4.26 14.13
N ASN A 403 21.09 -3.76 15.37
CA ASN A 403 20.85 -4.58 16.56
C ASN A 403 19.37 -4.97 16.69
N LYS A 404 19.10 -6.26 16.92
CA LYS A 404 17.75 -6.82 17.17
C LYS A 404 17.03 -6.22 18.41
N GLY A 405 17.73 -5.42 19.22
CA GLY A 405 17.27 -4.90 20.52
C GLY A 405 16.61 -3.52 20.54
N ASN A 406 16.18 -2.96 19.41
CA ASN A 406 15.57 -1.61 19.34
C ASN A 406 16.50 -0.46 19.78
N GLN A 407 17.79 -0.56 19.47
CA GLN A 407 18.78 0.44 19.84
C GLN A 407 19.31 1.16 18.62
N VAL A 408 19.57 2.46 18.78
CA VAL A 408 20.31 3.24 17.78
C VAL A 408 21.77 3.24 18.17
N SER A 409 22.67 2.98 17.23
CA SER A 409 24.11 3.09 17.44
C SER A 409 24.61 4.35 16.75
N MET A 410 25.44 5.14 17.42
CA MET A 410 26.21 6.23 16.82
C MET A 410 27.64 5.76 16.63
N THR A 411 28.07 5.77 15.38
CA THR A 411 29.34 5.23 14.94
C THR A 411 30.20 6.37 14.42
N PHE A 412 31.49 6.30 14.75
CA PHE A 412 32.50 7.27 14.34
C PHE A 412 33.53 6.58 13.47
N ALA A 413 33.96 7.24 12.41
CA ALA A 413 35.04 6.77 11.55
C ALA A 413 35.90 7.95 11.10
N ASN A 414 37.21 7.73 11.01
CA ASN A 414 38.12 8.68 10.38
C ASN A 414 37.86 8.70 8.89
N MET A 415 37.93 9.87 8.25
CA MET A 415 37.84 9.96 6.80
C MET A 415 39.23 10.09 6.20
N ILE A 416 39.55 9.20 5.27
CA ILE A 416 40.77 9.28 4.48
C ILE A 416 40.44 9.39 2.99
N THR A 417 41.27 10.10 2.25
CA THR A 417 41.20 10.11 0.79
C THR A 417 41.91 8.87 0.26
N LYS A 418 41.20 8.04 -0.50
CA LYS A 418 41.76 6.94 -1.27
C LYS A 418 41.82 7.31 -2.74
N SER A 419 42.77 6.71 -3.45
CA SER A 419 42.94 6.85 -4.88
C SER A 419 43.14 5.50 -5.51
N ASP A 420 42.48 5.23 -6.63
CA ASP A 420 42.73 4.08 -7.50
C ASP A 420 42.69 4.53 -8.96
N GLY A 421 43.83 4.43 -9.64
CA GLY A 421 44.03 5.07 -10.94
C GLY A 421 43.75 6.57 -10.92
N ASN A 422 42.77 7.01 -11.72
CA ASN A 422 42.35 8.41 -11.81
C ASN A 422 41.19 8.77 -10.88
N ASP A 423 40.64 7.79 -10.14
CA ASP A 423 39.51 8.00 -9.24
C ASP A 423 40.00 8.30 -7.83
N THR A 424 39.42 9.33 -7.21
CA THR A 424 39.68 9.70 -5.81
C THR A 424 38.37 9.79 -5.04
N TRP A 425 38.31 9.17 -3.86
CA TRP A 425 37.11 9.19 -3.03
C TRP A 425 37.46 9.20 -1.54
N LEU A 426 36.52 9.68 -0.74
CA LEU A 426 36.63 9.62 0.71
C LEU A 426 36.14 8.26 1.21
N SER A 427 36.94 7.60 2.04
CA SER A 427 36.64 6.31 2.65
C SER A 427 36.67 6.44 4.17
N PRO A 428 35.68 5.88 4.89
CA PRO A 428 35.78 5.72 6.33
C PRO A 428 36.86 4.68 6.68
N THR A 429 37.56 4.87 7.79
CA THR A 429 38.46 3.92 8.45
C THR A 429 38.27 3.95 9.95
N ASN A 430 38.66 2.86 10.63
CA ASN A 430 38.56 2.73 12.09
C ASN A 430 37.13 2.97 12.61
N GLU A 431 36.13 2.46 11.90
CA GLU A 431 34.72 2.61 12.26
C GLU A 431 34.42 1.89 13.59
N HIS A 432 33.92 2.62 14.59
CA HIS A 432 33.58 2.06 15.91
C HIS A 432 32.39 2.78 16.56
N VAL A 433 31.66 2.07 17.41
CA VAL A 433 30.49 2.61 18.11
C VAL A 433 30.95 3.49 19.27
N ILE A 434 30.53 4.75 19.27
CA ILE A 434 30.85 5.74 20.32
C ILE A 434 29.67 6.00 21.26
N LYS A 435 28.44 5.58 20.88
CA LYS A 435 27.27 5.65 21.76
C LYS A 435 26.16 4.70 21.29
N THR A 436 25.44 4.13 22.24
CA THR A 436 24.19 3.40 22.01
C THR A 436 23.02 4.11 22.69
N PHE A 437 21.86 4.14 22.02
CA PHE A 437 20.63 4.75 22.52
C PHE A 437 19.57 3.68 22.80
N PRO A 438 18.72 3.87 23.84
CA PRO A 438 17.83 2.82 24.34
C PRO A 438 16.57 2.56 23.51
N GLY A 439 16.28 3.39 22.49
CA GLY A 439 15.05 3.25 21.71
C GLY A 439 15.16 3.72 20.27
N ASN A 440 14.34 3.11 19.39
CA ASN A 440 14.26 3.47 17.98
C ASN A 440 13.82 4.93 17.77
N ASP A 441 13.12 5.55 18.70
CA ASP A 441 12.68 6.95 18.62
C ASP A 441 13.61 7.94 19.35
N SER A 442 14.79 7.50 19.79
CA SER A 442 15.74 8.32 20.58
C SER A 442 16.14 9.61 19.86
N GLU A 443 16.31 10.68 20.61
CA GLU A 443 16.80 11.96 20.09
C GLU A 443 18.30 11.88 19.79
N VAL A 444 18.66 12.12 18.52
CA VAL A 444 20.05 12.06 18.03
C VAL A 444 20.48 13.34 17.34
N LEU A 445 19.55 14.19 16.93
CA LEU A 445 19.85 15.47 16.29
C LEU A 445 20.80 16.39 17.10
N PRO A 446 20.76 16.44 18.44
CA PRO A 446 21.73 17.23 19.22
C PRO A 446 23.19 16.87 18.95
N TYR A 447 23.48 15.65 18.51
CA TYR A 447 24.84 15.21 18.20
C TYR A 447 25.40 15.89 16.95
N LEU A 448 24.55 16.23 15.96
CA LEU A 448 24.98 17.06 14.82
C LEU A 448 25.54 18.42 15.25
N TYR A 449 25.14 18.95 16.41
CA TYR A 449 25.52 20.27 16.88
C TYR A 449 26.59 20.27 17.98
N LYS A 450 27.17 19.10 18.31
CA LYS A 450 28.31 19.02 19.23
C LYS A 450 29.53 19.74 18.65
N SER A 451 30.38 20.33 19.50
CA SER A 451 31.60 21.02 19.07
C SER A 451 32.55 20.10 18.33
N VAL A 452 33.54 20.67 17.63
CA VAL A 452 34.65 19.92 17.06
C VAL A 452 35.41 19.16 18.16
N SER A 453 35.72 19.83 19.27
CA SER A 453 36.40 19.26 20.44
C SER A 453 35.70 18.04 21.06
N TYR A 454 34.37 17.93 20.96
CA TYR A 454 33.66 16.73 21.43
C TYR A 454 34.01 15.50 20.58
N TYR A 455 34.29 15.70 19.30
CA TYR A 455 34.61 14.61 18.37
C TYR A 455 36.11 14.35 18.25
N ASP A 456 36.95 15.35 18.52
CA ASP A 456 38.40 15.19 18.53
C ASP A 456 38.86 14.12 19.53
N THR A 457 38.10 13.91 20.61
CA THR A 457 38.37 12.83 21.58
C THR A 457 38.28 11.43 20.97
N PHE A 458 37.57 11.25 19.84
CA PHE A 458 37.44 9.96 19.15
C PHE A 458 38.42 9.80 17.99
N LEU A 459 39.08 10.88 17.54
CA LEU A 459 40.11 10.82 16.49
C LEU A 459 41.36 10.04 16.98
N ASN A 460 41.69 10.18 18.26
CA ASN A 460 42.95 9.70 18.86
C ASN A 460 42.78 8.51 19.81
N ASN A 461 41.55 8.07 20.11
CA ASN A 461 41.30 6.91 20.98
C ASN A 461 41.51 5.60 20.19
N GLN A 462 42.77 5.27 19.97
CA GLN A 462 43.31 4.03 19.39
C GLN A 462 44.24 3.31 20.39
N ASN A 463 43.85 3.27 21.67
CA ASN A 463 44.41 2.30 22.61
C ASN A 463 43.28 1.49 23.24
#